data_AF-A0A8H4QX30-F1
#
_entry.id   AF-A0A8H4QX30-F1
#
_cell.length_a   1.000
_cell.length_b   1.000
_cell.length_c   1.000
_cell.angle_alpha   90.00
_cell.angle_beta   90.00
_cell.angle_gamma   90.00
#
_symmetry.space_group_name_H-M   'P 1'
#
loop_
_entity.id
_entity.type
_entity.pdbx_description
1 polymer ?
#
loop_
_entity_poly.entity_id
_entity_poly.type
_entity_poly.pdbx_seq_one_letter_code
_entity_poly.pdbx_strand_id
1 'polypeptide(L)'
;MSSIFKFNFFKAGAYLWRTRNAPIVPIPKENAFPLFKGTPAFIARYALVFLSMDVMYMTTMVYECWEGGQLYHNPLKQINPQKKSVEDSTPPQDPTSVTPAKSQKPMWTRFAFGAFHCGLGGLIAAFLLSQRASWVRSMTLVRPLGKKAQPPQLYIEVAGHPNGYAHPFLLKDCKLASTEVGNDIMMVVVKEEGKFAFRALGATVAGKPMPTTGDQAVSYMLKTWIGNGGEVQRKKQKRT
;
A
#
# COMPACT_ATOMS: atom_id res chain seq x y z
N MET A 1 3.85 3.62 -12.35
CA MET A 1 4.15 3.15 -10.98
C MET A 1 3.88 1.65 -10.91
N SER A 2 4.92 0.84 -10.70
CA SER A 2 4.79 -0.62 -10.53
C SER A 2 4.43 -0.93 -9.07
N SER A 3 3.23 -1.48 -8.83
CA SER A 3 2.82 -2.05 -7.54
C SER A 3 3.02 -3.56 -7.61
N ILE A 4 3.66 -4.16 -6.59
CA ILE A 4 3.84 -5.62 -6.48
C ILE A 4 2.50 -6.36 -6.47
N PHE A 5 1.46 -5.69 -5.99
CA PHE A 5 0.09 -6.14 -6.15
C PHE A 5 -0.51 -5.39 -7.33
N LYS A 6 -0.82 -6.10 -8.43
CA LYS A 6 -1.92 -5.64 -9.30
C LYS A 6 -3.09 -5.36 -8.36
N PHE A 7 -3.58 -4.12 -8.38
CA PHE A 7 -4.53 -3.58 -7.41
C PHE A 7 -5.72 -4.54 -7.24
N ASN A 8 -5.72 -5.29 -6.14
CA ASN A 8 -6.75 -6.27 -5.80
C ASN A 8 -6.99 -6.17 -4.30
N PHE A 9 -8.10 -5.54 -3.94
CA PHE A 9 -8.44 -5.20 -2.57
C PHE A 9 -8.64 -6.41 -1.68
N PHE A 10 -9.23 -7.50 -2.18
CA PHE A 10 -9.40 -8.74 -1.42
C PHE A 10 -8.04 -9.35 -1.06
N LYS A 11 -7.07 -9.31 -1.99
CA LYS A 11 -5.70 -9.75 -1.71
C LYS A 11 -5.00 -8.84 -0.70
N ALA A 12 -5.20 -7.52 -0.78
CA ALA A 12 -4.64 -6.56 0.17
C ALA A 12 -5.22 -6.75 1.59
N GLY A 13 -6.55 -6.92 1.72
CA GLY A 13 -7.21 -7.20 2.99
C GLY A 13 -6.80 -8.54 3.61
N ALA A 14 -6.77 -9.61 2.80
CA ALA A 14 -6.30 -10.92 3.27
C ALA A 14 -4.82 -10.89 3.70
N TYR A 15 -3.98 -10.12 2.99
CA TYR A 15 -2.58 -9.92 3.35
C TYR A 15 -2.43 -9.17 4.67
N LEU A 16 -3.19 -8.09 4.87
CA LEU A 16 -3.22 -7.35 6.14
C LEU A 16 -3.69 -8.23 7.30
N TRP A 17 -4.71 -9.07 7.06
CA TRP A 17 -5.19 -10.01 8.06
C TRP A 17 -4.11 -11.02 8.49
N ARG A 18 -3.35 -11.57 7.53
CA ARG A 18 -2.26 -12.52 7.82
C ARG A 18 -1.07 -11.85 8.50
N THR A 19 -0.61 -10.71 7.97
CA THR A 19 0.52 -9.97 8.54
C THR A 19 0.24 -9.44 9.94
N ARG A 20 -1.02 -9.13 10.28
CA ARG A 20 -1.42 -8.80 11.66
C ARG A 20 -1.17 -9.93 12.65
N ASN A 21 -1.22 -11.19 12.21
CA ASN A 21 -1.03 -12.34 13.09
C ASN A 21 0.44 -12.74 13.25
N ALA A 22 1.33 -12.28 12.37
CA ALA A 22 2.76 -12.49 12.52
C ALA A 22 3.30 -11.59 13.65
N PRO A 23 4.01 -12.14 14.66
CA PRO A 23 4.52 -11.35 15.76
C PRO A 23 5.56 -10.34 15.25
N ILE A 24 5.51 -9.13 15.81
CA ILE A 24 6.52 -8.09 15.61
C ILE A 24 7.40 -8.10 16.85
N VAL A 25 8.67 -8.48 16.68
CA VAL A 25 9.62 -8.68 17.78
C VAL A 25 10.87 -7.82 17.56
N PRO A 26 11.59 -7.44 18.63
CA PRO A 26 12.87 -6.75 18.49
C PRO A 26 13.89 -7.64 17.77
N ILE A 27 14.68 -7.05 16.88
CA ILE A 27 15.75 -7.76 16.16
C ILE A 27 16.89 -8.06 17.13
N PRO A 28 17.30 -9.33 17.30
CA PRO A 28 18.47 -9.69 18.11
C PRO A 28 19.73 -8.99 17.61
N LYS A 29 20.57 -8.51 18.52
CA LYS A 29 21.86 -7.86 18.18
C LYS A 29 23.01 -8.86 18.02
N GLU A 30 22.93 -9.99 18.72
CA GLU A 30 23.95 -11.02 18.72
C GLU A 30 23.83 -11.92 17.48
N ASN A 31 24.97 -12.24 16.84
CA ASN A 31 25.04 -13.06 15.62
C ASN A 31 24.12 -12.57 14.49
N ALA A 32 23.89 -11.26 14.48
CA ALA A 32 23.09 -10.57 13.49
C ALA A 32 23.95 -10.23 12.26
N PHE A 33 23.59 -10.78 11.12
CA PHE A 33 24.15 -10.45 9.83
C PHE A 33 23.20 -9.50 9.08
N PRO A 34 23.61 -8.26 8.79
CA PRO A 34 22.77 -7.29 8.08
C PRO A 34 22.70 -7.67 6.60
N LEU A 35 21.67 -8.44 6.25
CA LEU A 35 21.47 -8.96 4.89
C LEU A 35 21.11 -7.83 3.91
N PHE A 36 20.18 -6.96 4.30
CA PHE A 36 19.69 -5.86 3.47
C PHE A 36 19.30 -4.65 4.32
N LYS A 37 19.57 -3.45 3.80
CA LYS A 37 19.05 -2.19 4.32
C LYS A 37 18.82 -1.24 3.16
N GLY A 38 17.60 -0.75 3.02
CA GLY A 38 17.23 0.09 1.89
C GLY A 38 16.10 1.04 2.22
N THR A 39 15.79 1.90 1.25
CA THR A 39 14.67 2.83 1.34
C THR A 39 13.42 2.16 0.76
N PRO A 40 12.33 2.01 1.53
CA PRO A 40 11.07 1.49 1.00
C PRO A 40 10.55 2.37 -0.14
N ALA A 41 9.67 1.81 -0.99
CA ALA A 41 9.07 2.58 -2.07
C ALA A 41 8.35 3.83 -1.55
N PHE A 42 8.32 4.87 -2.39
CA PHE A 42 7.72 6.17 -2.07
C PHE A 42 6.30 6.03 -1.50
N ILE A 43 5.46 5.22 -2.14
CA ILE A 43 4.07 5.01 -1.68
C ILE A 43 3.99 4.39 -0.28
N ALA A 44 4.90 3.48 0.07
CA ALA A 44 4.92 2.85 1.40
C ALA A 44 5.42 3.82 2.48
N ARG A 45 6.36 4.70 2.14
CA ARG A 45 6.89 5.72 3.05
C ARG A 45 5.84 6.78 3.41
N TYR A 46 5.10 7.24 2.40
CA TYR A 46 4.10 8.30 2.56
C TYR A 46 2.67 7.76 2.73
N ALA A 47 2.50 6.45 2.91
CA ALA A 47 1.19 5.82 3.04
C ALA A 47 0.31 6.46 4.13
N LEU A 48 0.87 6.81 5.28
CA LEU A 48 0.12 7.45 6.37
C LEU A 48 -0.28 8.89 6.04
N VAL A 49 0.56 9.61 5.27
CA VAL A 49 0.24 10.96 4.79
C VAL A 49 -0.92 10.89 3.80
N PHE A 50 -0.84 9.99 2.82
CA PHE A 50 -1.95 9.78 1.87
C PHE A 50 -3.22 9.31 2.56
N LEU A 51 -3.10 8.43 3.57
CA LEU A 51 -4.24 8.00 4.37
C LEU A 51 -4.88 9.18 5.12
N SER A 52 -4.09 10.09 5.68
CA SER A 52 -4.63 11.29 6.34
C SER A 52 -5.38 12.19 5.37
N MET A 53 -4.85 12.38 4.15
CA MET A 53 -5.52 13.13 3.09
C MET A 53 -6.82 12.48 2.64
N ASP A 54 -6.83 11.15 2.52
CA ASP A 54 -8.02 10.36 2.19
C ASP A 54 -9.09 10.46 3.27
N VAL A 55 -8.73 10.36 4.55
CA VAL A 55 -9.68 10.53 5.67
C VAL A 55 -10.26 11.94 5.69
N MET A 56 -9.46 12.98 5.48
CA MET A 56 -9.94 14.36 5.39
C MET A 56 -10.93 14.52 4.22
N TYR A 57 -10.54 14.05 3.02
CA TYR A 57 -11.40 14.09 1.84
C TYR A 57 -12.72 13.33 2.04
N MET A 58 -12.63 12.09 2.51
CA MET A 58 -13.78 11.22 2.77
C MET A 58 -14.74 11.89 3.76
N THR A 59 -14.23 12.44 4.86
CA THR A 59 -15.05 13.10 5.88
C THR A 59 -15.78 14.31 5.30
N THR A 60 -15.09 15.15 4.52
CA THR A 60 -15.70 16.29 3.83
C THR A 60 -16.77 15.84 2.84
N MET A 61 -16.51 14.80 2.04
CA MET A 61 -17.49 14.30 1.06
C MET A 61 -18.72 13.68 1.73
N VAL A 62 -18.55 12.96 2.84
CA VAL A 62 -19.66 12.40 3.61
C VAL A 62 -20.50 13.53 4.20
N TYR A 63 -19.86 14.54 4.78
CA TYR A 63 -20.55 15.73 5.28
C TYR A 63 -21.34 16.45 4.18
N GLU A 64 -20.74 16.68 3.01
CA GLU A 64 -21.42 17.29 1.86
C GLU A 64 -22.60 16.45 1.34
N CYS A 65 -22.49 15.12 1.37
CA CYS A 65 -23.60 14.23 1.05
C CYS A 65 -24.74 14.35 2.09
N TRP A 66 -24.39 14.44 3.37
CA TRP A 66 -25.31 14.42 4.50
C TRP A 66 -25.92 15.77 4.88
N GLU A 67 -25.28 16.87 4.52
CA GLU A 67 -25.67 18.24 4.90
C GLU A 67 -25.54 19.22 3.73
N GLY A 68 -24.45 19.17 2.96
CA GLY A 68 -24.09 20.19 1.98
C GLY A 68 -24.93 20.24 0.69
N GLY A 69 -25.57 19.14 0.28
CA GLY A 69 -26.51 19.12 -0.86
C GLY A 69 -25.89 19.47 -2.24
N GLN A 70 -24.58 19.72 -2.32
CA GLN A 70 -23.90 20.32 -3.48
C GLN A 70 -23.06 19.35 -4.32
N LEU A 71 -22.84 18.11 -3.86
CA LEU A 71 -22.06 17.09 -4.60
C LEU A 71 -22.67 16.63 -5.93
N TYR A 72 -23.85 17.15 -6.30
CA TYR A 72 -24.54 16.82 -7.56
C TYR A 72 -24.58 17.98 -8.56
N HIS A 73 -23.85 19.07 -8.33
CA HIS A 73 -23.68 20.08 -9.36
C HIS A 73 -22.78 19.51 -10.46
N ASN A 74 -23.39 18.99 -11.53
CA ASN A 74 -22.71 18.81 -12.79
C ASN A 74 -22.27 20.21 -13.26
N PRO A 75 -20.96 20.55 -13.24
CA PRO A 75 -20.50 21.89 -13.61
C PRO A 75 -20.86 22.23 -15.08
N LEU A 76 -21.19 21.23 -15.89
CA LEU A 76 -21.64 21.40 -17.28
C LEU A 76 -23.12 21.79 -17.40
N LYS A 77 -23.95 21.63 -16.35
CA LYS A 77 -25.38 22.03 -16.40
C LYS A 77 -25.59 23.54 -16.30
N GLN A 78 -24.61 24.30 -15.83
CA GLN A 78 -24.68 25.77 -15.76
C GLN A 78 -24.35 26.47 -17.09
N ILE A 79 -23.99 25.72 -18.14
CA ILE A 79 -23.51 26.29 -19.42
C ILE A 79 -24.66 26.54 -20.44
N ASN A 80 -25.92 26.25 -20.11
CA ASN A 80 -27.05 26.63 -20.98
C ASN A 80 -28.08 27.53 -20.27
N PRO A 81 -27.83 28.84 -20.19
CA PRO A 81 -28.84 29.83 -19.80
C PRO A 81 -29.74 30.30 -20.97
N GLN A 82 -29.83 29.56 -22.09
CA GLN A 82 -30.67 29.96 -23.24
C GLN A 82 -31.58 28.83 -23.74
N LYS A 83 -32.70 28.61 -23.04
CA LYS A 83 -34.01 28.32 -23.66
C LYS A 83 -35.11 28.28 -22.61
N LYS A 84 -35.58 29.46 -22.20
CA LYS A 84 -36.98 29.70 -21.76
C LYS A 84 -37.21 31.21 -21.58
N SER A 85 -37.24 31.89 -22.71
CA SER A 85 -38.03 33.10 -22.96
C SER A 85 -38.89 32.68 -24.16
N VAL A 86 -40.22 32.71 -24.16
CA VAL A 86 -41.12 33.84 -23.96
C VAL A 86 -42.52 33.26 -23.75
N GLU A 87 -43.22 33.64 -22.69
CA GLU A 87 -44.59 34.16 -22.75
C GLU A 87 -44.98 34.68 -21.36
N ASP A 88 -44.78 35.99 -21.20
CA ASP A 88 -45.32 36.80 -20.12
C ASP A 88 -46.81 37.08 -20.37
N SER A 89 -47.61 36.99 -19.31
CA SER A 89 -48.78 37.84 -19.14
C SER A 89 -49.03 38.09 -17.65
N THR A 90 -48.62 39.28 -17.20
CA THR A 90 -49.14 40.10 -16.07
C THR A 90 -48.70 39.80 -14.60
N PRO A 91 -48.68 40.83 -13.70
CA PRO A 91 -47.48 41.24 -12.94
C PRO A 91 -47.75 41.37 -11.40
N PRO A 92 -47.01 42.23 -10.67
CA PRO A 92 -45.91 41.89 -9.76
C PRO A 92 -46.37 41.70 -8.29
N GLN A 93 -45.92 40.65 -7.62
CA GLN A 93 -46.01 40.58 -6.15
C GLN A 93 -44.72 40.03 -5.50
N ASP A 94 -44.19 40.88 -4.63
CA ASP A 94 -43.24 40.69 -3.54
C ASP A 94 -41.75 40.36 -3.80
N PRO A 95 -40.81 41.23 -3.34
CA PRO A 95 -39.37 40.94 -3.30
C PRO A 95 -38.96 40.04 -2.12
N THR A 96 -39.90 39.33 -1.49
CA THR A 96 -39.65 38.49 -0.31
C THR A 96 -39.82 36.99 -0.59
N SER A 97 -39.62 36.56 -1.84
CA SER A 97 -39.59 35.14 -2.18
C SER A 97 -38.21 34.54 -1.82
N VAL A 98 -38.19 33.98 -0.62
CA VAL A 98 -37.39 32.85 -0.15
C VAL A 98 -36.58 32.22 -1.28
N THR A 99 -35.25 32.36 -1.19
CA THR A 99 -34.27 31.61 -1.97
C THR A 99 -34.78 30.18 -2.14
N PRO A 100 -34.94 29.64 -3.37
CA PRO A 100 -35.60 28.36 -3.54
C PRO A 100 -34.85 27.33 -2.70
N ALA A 101 -35.53 26.78 -1.69
CA ALA A 101 -35.00 25.73 -0.85
C ALA A 101 -34.52 24.63 -1.80
N LYS A 102 -33.20 24.53 -1.99
CA LYS A 102 -32.58 23.54 -2.89
C LYS A 102 -33.22 22.21 -2.56
N SER A 103 -33.91 21.58 -3.52
CA SER A 103 -34.67 20.36 -3.24
C SER A 103 -33.72 19.31 -2.67
N GLN A 104 -33.87 19.07 -1.37
CA GLN A 104 -32.99 18.20 -0.63
C GLN A 104 -33.23 16.78 -1.19
N LYS A 105 -32.17 16.14 -1.69
CA LYS A 105 -32.27 14.77 -2.21
C LYS A 105 -32.81 13.86 -1.11
N PRO A 106 -33.55 12.80 -1.47
CA PRO A 106 -34.10 11.88 -0.49
C PRO A 106 -32.98 11.26 0.34
N MET A 107 -33.26 11.02 1.62
CA MET A 107 -32.28 10.59 2.63
C MET A 107 -31.52 9.31 2.22
N TRP A 108 -32.20 8.38 1.53
CA TRP A 108 -31.57 7.14 1.05
C TRP A 108 -30.45 7.42 0.05
N THR A 109 -30.60 8.41 -0.84
CA THR A 109 -29.58 8.76 -1.83
C THR A 109 -28.37 9.34 -1.12
N ARG A 110 -28.59 10.24 -0.16
CA ARG A 110 -27.52 10.86 0.64
C ARG A 110 -26.74 9.80 1.42
N PHE A 111 -27.44 8.84 2.00
CA PHE A 111 -26.83 7.69 2.67
C PHE A 111 -26.02 6.82 1.70
N ALA A 112 -26.57 6.49 0.53
CA ALA A 112 -25.90 5.67 -0.47
C ALA A 112 -24.58 6.30 -0.96
N PHE A 113 -24.58 7.61 -1.22
CA PHE A 113 -23.36 8.32 -1.63
C PHE A 113 -22.36 8.50 -0.49
N GLY A 114 -22.83 8.77 0.74
CA GLY A 114 -21.96 8.75 1.92
C GLY A 114 -21.29 7.38 2.12
N ALA A 115 -22.06 6.30 2.05
CA ALA A 115 -21.56 4.94 2.12
C ALA A 115 -20.57 4.61 0.99
N PHE A 116 -20.81 5.11 -0.23
CA PHE A 116 -19.87 4.97 -1.35
C PHE A 116 -18.52 5.63 -1.06
N HIS A 117 -18.50 6.86 -0.54
CA HIS A 117 -17.26 7.55 -0.20
C HIS A 117 -16.53 6.88 0.96
N CYS A 118 -17.25 6.43 2.00
CA CYS A 118 -16.68 5.62 3.08
C CYS A 118 -16.08 4.31 2.56
N GLY A 119 -16.79 3.62 1.66
CA GLY A 119 -16.30 2.39 1.03
C GLY A 119 -15.04 2.62 0.20
N LEU A 120 -15.02 3.66 -0.64
CA LEU A 120 -13.88 4.02 -1.46
C LEU A 120 -12.66 4.40 -0.61
N GLY A 121 -12.84 5.21 0.43
CA GLY A 121 -11.78 5.56 1.38
C GLY A 121 -11.23 4.32 2.11
N GLY A 122 -12.12 3.44 2.59
CA GLY A 122 -11.72 2.17 3.19
C GLY A 122 -10.89 1.28 2.26
N LEU A 123 -11.23 1.24 0.97
CA LEU A 123 -10.48 0.51 -0.05
C LEU A 123 -9.09 1.12 -0.31
N ILE A 124 -8.99 2.45 -0.39
CA ILE A 124 -7.72 3.17 -0.53
C ILE A 124 -6.84 2.94 0.71
N ALA A 125 -7.42 3.04 1.90
CA ALA A 125 -6.74 2.80 3.17
C ALA A 125 -6.16 1.38 3.24
N ALA A 126 -6.95 0.36 2.92
CA ALA A 126 -6.49 -1.02 2.88
C ALA A 126 -5.33 -1.20 1.89
N PHE A 127 -5.40 -0.56 0.71
CA PHE A 127 -4.31 -0.59 -0.26
C PHE A 127 -3.03 0.06 0.30
N LEU A 128 -3.11 1.29 0.82
CA LEU A 128 -1.95 2.01 1.35
C LEU A 128 -1.29 1.28 2.52
N LEU A 129 -2.09 0.77 3.45
CA LEU A 129 -1.60 -0.02 4.58
C LEU A 129 -0.94 -1.31 4.11
N SER A 130 -1.49 -1.99 3.10
CA SER A 130 -0.87 -3.21 2.54
C SER A 130 0.50 -2.90 1.92
N GLN A 131 0.64 -1.79 1.19
CA GLN A 131 1.95 -1.37 0.67
C GLN A 131 2.93 -1.12 1.82
N ARG A 132 2.50 -0.38 2.85
CA ARG A 132 3.34 -0.09 4.02
C ARG A 132 3.77 -1.36 4.77
N ALA A 133 2.92 -2.39 4.82
CA ALA A 133 3.21 -3.69 5.44
C ALA A 133 4.06 -4.62 4.57
N SER A 134 4.09 -4.45 3.25
CA SER A 134 4.86 -5.33 2.34
C SER A 134 6.25 -4.82 1.98
N TRP A 135 6.48 -3.51 2.01
CA TRP A 135 7.76 -2.96 1.57
C TRP A 135 8.82 -3.02 2.66
N VAL A 136 9.87 -3.78 2.41
CA VAL A 136 10.99 -4.02 3.33
C VAL A 136 11.86 -2.78 3.44
N ARG A 137 12.20 -2.43 4.69
CA ARG A 137 13.20 -1.45 5.07
C ARG A 137 14.54 -2.12 5.36
N SER A 138 14.54 -3.21 6.12
CA SER A 138 15.75 -3.95 6.43
C SER A 138 15.48 -5.45 6.55
N MET A 139 16.52 -6.25 6.32
CA MET A 139 16.52 -7.68 6.61
C MET A 139 17.77 -8.04 7.39
N THR A 140 17.60 -8.83 8.44
CA THR A 140 18.69 -9.30 9.27
C THR A 140 18.61 -10.81 9.41
N LEU A 141 19.71 -11.49 9.15
CA LEU A 141 19.84 -12.92 9.41
C LEU A 141 20.43 -13.10 10.79
N VAL A 142 19.76 -13.87 11.65
CA VAL A 142 20.26 -14.23 12.97
C VAL A 142 20.51 -15.73 12.99
N ARG A 143 21.73 -16.11 13.33
CA ARG A 143 22.09 -17.52 13.54
C ARG A 143 21.96 -17.84 15.03
N PRO A 144 21.16 -18.85 15.41
CA PRO A 144 21.00 -19.21 16.82
C PRO A 144 22.34 -19.64 17.44
N LEU A 145 22.61 -19.17 18.66
CA LEU A 145 23.75 -19.56 19.47
C LEU A 145 23.50 -20.94 20.09
N GLY A 146 24.26 -21.95 19.68
CA GLY A 146 24.18 -23.29 20.27
C GLY A 146 24.59 -24.40 19.31
N LYS A 147 25.23 -25.44 19.84
CA LYS A 147 25.73 -26.59 19.07
C LYS A 147 24.58 -27.33 18.36
N LYS A 148 24.62 -27.28 17.01
CA LYS A 148 23.90 -28.08 16.00
C LYS A 148 22.47 -27.65 15.60
N ALA A 149 22.35 -27.35 14.30
CA ALA A 149 21.22 -27.66 13.41
C ALA A 149 19.93 -26.80 13.40
N GLN A 150 19.83 -25.68 14.13
CA GLN A 150 18.68 -24.80 13.92
C GLN A 150 18.87 -23.92 12.67
N PRO A 151 17.87 -23.85 11.77
CA PRO A 151 17.96 -23.05 10.56
C PRO A 151 18.06 -21.55 10.92
N PRO A 152 18.86 -20.74 10.18
CA PRO A 152 18.93 -19.30 10.40
C PRO A 152 17.54 -18.67 10.39
N GLN A 153 17.33 -17.66 11.23
CA GLN A 153 16.12 -16.85 11.23
C GLN A 153 16.35 -15.58 10.42
N LEU A 154 15.40 -15.25 9.56
CA LEU A 154 15.31 -14.02 8.83
C LEU A 154 14.33 -13.08 9.52
N TYR A 155 14.83 -11.94 9.98
CA TYR A 155 14.04 -10.86 10.52
C TYR A 155 13.77 -9.85 9.39
N ILE A 156 12.51 -9.66 9.03
CA ILE A 156 12.08 -8.71 8.00
C ILE A 156 11.44 -7.48 8.67
N GLU A 157 12.11 -6.34 8.57
CA GLU A 157 11.58 -5.05 8.99
C GLU A 157 10.94 -4.36 7.78
N VAL A 158 9.66 -4.01 7.89
CA VAL A 158 8.91 -3.32 6.82
C VAL A 158 8.68 -1.85 7.17
N ALA A 159 8.26 -1.04 6.20
CA ALA A 159 7.97 0.39 6.40
C ALA A 159 6.93 0.65 7.51
N GLY A 160 6.06 -0.33 7.75
CA GLY A 160 5.06 -0.37 8.82
C GLY A 160 5.62 -0.40 10.24
N HIS A 161 6.80 -0.99 10.42
CA HIS A 161 7.30 -1.32 11.75
C HIS A 161 8.00 -0.14 12.45
N PRO A 162 7.96 -0.11 13.79
CA PRO A 162 8.93 0.64 14.59
C PRO A 162 10.36 0.22 14.23
N ASN A 163 11.31 1.16 14.31
CA ASN A 163 12.70 0.87 14.00
C ASN A 163 13.26 -0.19 14.94
N GLY A 164 13.95 -1.20 14.38
CA GLY A 164 14.54 -2.29 15.16
C GLY A 164 13.57 -3.42 15.52
N TYR A 165 12.34 -3.39 14.98
CA TYR A 165 11.35 -4.46 15.13
C TYR A 165 11.02 -5.10 13.79
N ALA A 166 10.86 -6.43 13.79
CA ALA A 166 10.72 -7.20 12.58
C ALA A 166 9.82 -8.42 12.77
N HIS A 167 9.35 -8.97 11.66
CA HIS A 167 8.75 -10.30 11.64
C HIS A 167 9.86 -11.36 11.56
N PRO A 168 9.89 -12.33 12.49
CA PRO A 168 10.84 -13.43 12.46
C PRO A 168 10.29 -14.57 11.60
N PHE A 169 11.08 -15.01 10.62
CA PHE A 169 10.76 -16.16 9.78
C PHE A 169 11.95 -17.11 9.74
N LEU A 170 11.73 -18.41 9.58
CA LEU A 170 12.84 -19.33 9.32
C LEU A 170 13.30 -19.15 7.87
N LEU A 171 14.60 -19.05 7.63
CA LEU A 171 15.15 -18.83 6.30
C LEU A 171 14.74 -19.93 5.32
N LYS A 172 14.62 -21.18 5.79
CA LYS A 172 14.14 -22.33 5.00
C LYS A 172 12.71 -22.16 4.44
N ASP A 173 11.91 -21.30 5.07
CA ASP A 173 10.53 -21.01 4.66
C ASP A 173 10.44 -19.76 3.76
N CYS A 174 11.58 -19.14 3.49
CA CYS A 174 11.69 -17.93 2.68
C CYS A 174 12.32 -18.27 1.33
N LYS A 175 11.73 -17.75 0.25
CA LYS A 175 12.27 -17.85 -1.11
C LYS A 175 12.46 -16.48 -1.71
N LEU A 176 13.62 -16.24 -2.32
CA LEU A 176 13.87 -15.01 -3.04
C LEU A 176 13.36 -15.15 -4.48
N ALA A 177 12.51 -14.24 -4.91
CA ALA A 177 11.92 -14.18 -6.24
C ALA A 177 12.23 -12.84 -6.91
N SER A 178 12.50 -12.87 -8.21
CA SER A 178 12.54 -11.67 -9.04
C SER A 178 11.11 -11.30 -9.48
N THR A 179 10.75 -10.02 -9.44
CA THR A 179 9.47 -9.57 -9.98
C THR A 179 9.54 -9.46 -11.51
N GLU A 180 8.41 -9.64 -12.18
CA GLU A 180 8.26 -9.33 -13.61
C GLU A 180 8.07 -7.82 -13.86
N VAL A 181 7.81 -7.06 -12.79
CA VAL A 181 7.35 -5.68 -12.88
C VAL A 181 8.49 -4.73 -12.50
N GLY A 182 9.45 -4.61 -13.41
CA GLY A 182 10.66 -3.79 -13.26
C GLY A 182 11.87 -4.62 -12.83
N ASN A 183 13.01 -4.38 -13.48
CA ASN A 183 14.25 -5.12 -13.22
C ASN A 183 14.86 -4.83 -11.83
N ASP A 184 14.29 -3.89 -11.07
CA ASP A 184 14.84 -3.37 -9.81
C ASP A 184 14.17 -3.91 -8.54
N ILE A 185 12.98 -4.51 -8.65
CA ILE A 185 12.21 -5.00 -7.50
C ILE A 185 12.40 -6.51 -7.32
N MET A 186 12.85 -6.87 -6.12
CA MET A 186 12.95 -8.25 -5.64
C MET A 186 11.89 -8.52 -4.57
N MET A 187 11.53 -9.79 -4.38
CA MET A 187 10.56 -10.21 -3.37
C MET A 187 11.08 -11.37 -2.54
N VAL A 188 10.91 -11.29 -1.22
CA VAL A 188 10.95 -12.46 -0.35
C VAL A 188 9.54 -13.02 -0.27
N VAL A 189 9.37 -14.26 -0.71
CA VAL A 189 8.13 -15.03 -0.60
C VAL A 189 8.26 -15.93 0.62
N VAL A 190 7.46 -15.67 1.64
CA VAL A 190 7.42 -16.46 2.88
C VAL A 190 6.18 -17.34 2.82
N LYS A 191 6.38 -18.66 2.71
CA LYS A 191 5.35 -19.72 2.49
C LYS A 191 3.90 -19.21 2.41
N GLU A 192 3.15 -19.28 3.50
CA GLU A 192 1.73 -18.90 3.55
C GLU A 192 1.50 -17.47 4.09
N GLU A 193 2.56 -16.90 4.68
CA GLU A 193 2.56 -15.63 5.41
C GLU A 193 2.53 -14.41 4.50
N GLY A 194 3.19 -14.49 3.34
CA GLY A 194 3.03 -13.46 2.30
C GLY A 194 4.29 -13.16 1.50
N LYS A 195 4.27 -11.96 0.88
CA LYS A 195 5.33 -11.47 0.00
C LYS A 195 5.81 -10.12 0.49
N PHE A 196 7.13 -9.98 0.60
CA PHE A 196 7.78 -8.77 1.04
C PHE A 196 8.69 -8.26 -0.05
N ALA A 197 8.48 -7.03 -0.49
CA ALA A 197 9.17 -6.49 -1.64
C ALA A 197 10.22 -5.46 -1.25
N PHE A 198 11.27 -5.38 -2.05
CA PHE A 198 12.37 -4.46 -1.81
C PHE A 198 13.09 -4.10 -3.10
N ARG A 199 13.78 -2.96 -3.09
CA ARG A 199 14.66 -2.54 -4.19
C ARG A 199 16.09 -2.83 -3.80
N ALA A 200 16.79 -3.62 -4.60
CA ALA A 200 18.21 -3.90 -4.37
C ALA A 200 19.09 -2.71 -4.81
N LEU A 201 18.67 -1.95 -5.82
CA LEU A 201 19.39 -0.78 -6.33
C LEU A 201 19.49 0.32 -5.26
N GLY A 202 20.70 0.87 -5.10
CA GLY A 202 20.98 1.93 -4.12
C GLY A 202 20.85 1.50 -2.65
N ALA A 203 20.62 0.21 -2.38
CA ALA A 203 20.54 -0.33 -1.04
C ALA A 203 21.92 -0.77 -0.52
N THR A 204 21.99 -1.09 0.77
CA THR A 204 23.12 -1.80 1.37
C THR A 204 22.77 -3.29 1.44
N VAL A 205 23.60 -4.15 0.86
CA VAL A 205 23.44 -5.61 0.89
C VAL A 205 24.69 -6.19 1.55
N ALA A 206 24.54 -7.03 2.58
CA ALA A 206 25.67 -7.60 3.33
C ALA A 206 26.69 -6.54 3.80
N GLY A 207 26.22 -5.35 4.21
CA GLY A 207 27.07 -4.22 4.60
C GLY A 207 27.73 -3.46 3.44
N LYS A 208 27.61 -3.92 2.19
CA LYS A 208 28.17 -3.25 1.01
C LYS A 208 27.13 -2.35 0.33
N PRO A 209 27.43 -1.07 0.06
CA PRO A 209 26.53 -0.21 -0.71
C PRO A 209 26.48 -0.66 -2.17
N MET A 210 25.27 -0.81 -2.71
CA MET A 210 25.01 -1.22 -4.08
C MET A 210 24.83 -0.02 -5.00
N PRO A 211 25.22 -0.13 -6.29
CA PRO A 211 24.97 0.93 -7.26
C PRO A 211 23.46 1.16 -7.46
N THR A 212 23.12 2.37 -7.89
CA THR A 212 21.74 2.78 -8.19
C THR A 212 21.27 2.34 -9.58
N THR A 213 22.17 1.79 -10.40
CA THR A 213 21.90 1.36 -11.78
C THR A 213 22.51 -0.03 -12.07
N GLY A 214 21.93 -0.71 -13.07
CA GLY A 214 22.39 -2.00 -13.56
C GLY A 214 22.03 -3.22 -12.70
N ASP A 215 22.37 -4.42 -13.18
CA ASP A 215 21.93 -5.68 -12.55
C ASP A 215 22.87 -6.18 -11.44
N GLN A 216 23.91 -5.42 -11.11
CA GLN A 216 24.91 -5.81 -10.12
C GLN A 216 24.30 -5.99 -8.73
N ALA A 217 23.39 -5.10 -8.33
CA ALA A 217 22.75 -5.17 -7.01
C ALA A 217 21.90 -6.43 -6.85
N VAL A 218 21.12 -6.76 -7.89
CA VAL A 218 20.27 -7.96 -7.92
C VAL A 218 21.13 -9.22 -7.89
N SER A 219 22.18 -9.27 -8.72
CA SER A 219 23.13 -10.39 -8.77
C SER A 219 23.85 -10.59 -7.43
N TYR A 220 24.28 -9.50 -6.79
CA TYR A 220 24.95 -9.55 -5.49
C TYR A 220 24.00 -9.98 -4.37
N MET A 221 22.75 -9.51 -4.38
CA MET A 221 21.71 -9.96 -3.46
C MET A 221 21.42 -11.46 -3.62
N LEU A 222 21.27 -11.96 -4.86
CA LEU A 222 21.07 -13.39 -5.12
C LEU A 222 22.26 -14.23 -4.61
N LYS A 223 23.49 -13.81 -4.89
CA LYS A 223 24.71 -14.49 -4.41
C LYS A 223 24.75 -14.53 -2.88
N THR A 224 24.48 -13.39 -2.24
CA THR A 224 24.45 -13.27 -0.78
C THR A 224 23.36 -14.13 -0.14
N TRP A 225 22.17 -14.16 -0.76
CA TRP A 225 21.04 -14.98 -0.30
C TRP A 225 21.37 -16.47 -0.34
N ILE A 226 21.86 -16.96 -1.49
CA ILE A 226 22.25 -18.36 -1.67
C ILE A 226 23.42 -18.72 -0.74
N GLY A 227 24.42 -17.84 -0.60
CA GLY A 227 25.57 -18.04 0.28
C GLY A 227 25.19 -18.16 1.77
N ASN A 228 24.00 -17.70 2.16
CA ASN A 228 23.46 -17.88 3.50
C ASN A 228 22.47 -19.04 3.63
N GLY A 229 22.34 -19.89 2.60
CA GLY A 229 21.44 -21.05 2.58
C GLY A 229 19.99 -20.74 2.22
N GLY A 230 19.73 -19.57 1.64
CA GLY A 230 18.40 -19.20 1.16
C GLY A 230 18.05 -19.83 -0.19
N GLU A 231 16.79 -20.20 -0.38
CA GLU A 231 16.30 -20.73 -1.66
C GLU A 231 15.86 -19.62 -2.62
N VAL A 232 16.06 -19.83 -3.92
CA VAL A 232 15.58 -18.93 -4.98
C VAL A 232 14.39 -19.55 -5.68
N GLN A 233 13.29 -18.81 -5.82
CA GLN A 233 12.13 -19.24 -6.59
C GLN A 233 12.47 -19.21 -8.08
N ARG A 234 12.81 -20.37 -8.64
CA ARG A 234 13.02 -20.52 -10.09
C ARG A 234 11.68 -20.35 -10.82
N LYS A 235 11.64 -19.50 -11.84
CA LYS A 235 10.46 -19.42 -12.73
C LYS A 235 10.28 -20.79 -13.38
N LYS A 236 9.08 -21.39 -13.30
CA LYS A 236 8.72 -22.46 -14.23
C LYS A 236 8.69 -21.82 -15.62
N GLN A 237 9.71 -22.07 -16.44
CA GLN A 237 9.62 -21.81 -17.87
C GLN A 237 8.40 -22.59 -18.37
N LYS A 238 7.34 -21.87 -18.76
CA LYS A 238 6.31 -22.48 -19.59
C LYS A 238 7.02 -22.90 -20.88
N ARG A 239 7.24 -24.20 -21.06
CA ARG A 239 7.52 -24.77 -22.38
C ARG A 239 6.31 -24.43 -23.24
N THR A 240 6.45 -23.43 -24.10
CA THR A 240 5.59 -23.24 -25.26
C THR A 240 5.95 -24.28 -26.31
#